data_AF-A0A1W6K088-F1
#
_entry.id   AF-A0A1W6K088-F1
#
_cell.length_a   1.000
_cell.length_b   1.000
_cell.length_c   1.000
_cell.angle_alpha   90.00
_cell.angle_beta   90.00
_cell.angle_gamma   90.00
#
_symmetry.space_group_name_H-M   'P 1'
#
loop_
_entity.id
_entity.type
_entity.pdbx_description
1 polymer ?
#
loop_
_entity_poly.entity_id
_entity_poly.type
_entity_poly.pdbx_seq_one_letter_code
_entity_poly.pdbx_strand_id
1 'polypeptide(L)'
;MINILKVVFNENLKKQIKFDGHCITQIVKNLPSNAVLRQACYIFFQTYRKSKIKDPTLYFLSLLYSDFQISKVIEYNKLNEGDNVYIITCCNEVTSRDVISILSNNERLMLTRNAINSAF
;
A
#
# COMPACT_ATOMS: atom_id res chain seq x y z
N MET A 1 -1.14 -6.62 -12.05
CA MET A 1 -0.99 -5.23 -12.55
C MET A 1 -1.05 -4.24 -11.39
N ILE A 2 -0.30 -3.13 -11.48
CA ILE A 2 -0.37 -2.00 -10.54
C ILE A 2 -0.83 -0.78 -11.34
N ASN A 3 -1.90 -0.11 -10.89
CA ASN A 3 -2.38 1.14 -11.45
C ASN A 3 -2.31 2.25 -10.40
N ILE A 4 -1.92 3.44 -10.83
CA ILE A 4 -1.72 4.61 -9.97
C ILE A 4 -2.41 5.79 -10.64
N LEU A 5 -3.40 6.38 -9.96
CA LEU A 5 -4.13 7.54 -10.43
C LEU A 5 -3.93 8.70 -9.44
N LYS A 6 -3.49 9.86 -9.93
CA LYS A 6 -3.41 11.08 -9.12
C LYS A 6 -4.72 11.86 -9.25
N VAL A 7 -5.33 12.22 -8.13
CA VAL A 7 -6.61 12.96 -8.08
C VAL A 7 -6.63 13.98 -6.95
N VAL A 8 -7.59 14.89 -6.99
CA VAL A 8 -7.93 15.76 -5.86
C VAL A 8 -8.91 15.01 -4.95
N PHE A 9 -8.62 14.99 -3.65
CA PHE A 9 -9.39 14.25 -2.69
C PHE A 9 -10.77 14.87 -2.47
N ASN A 10 -11.80 14.02 -2.54
CA ASN A 10 -13.12 14.29 -2.03
C ASN A 10 -13.57 13.10 -1.16
N GLU A 11 -14.45 13.34 -0.20
CA GLU A 11 -14.89 12.30 0.74
C GLU A 11 -15.57 11.10 0.05
N ASN A 12 -16.21 11.33 -1.11
CA ASN A 12 -16.82 10.26 -1.89
C ASN A 12 -15.79 9.25 -2.43
N LEU A 13 -14.53 9.64 -2.62
CA LEU A 13 -13.46 8.73 -3.06
C LEU A 13 -13.16 7.63 -2.04
N LYS A 14 -13.47 7.82 -0.74
CA LYS A 14 -13.28 6.76 0.26
C LYS A 14 -14.01 5.47 -0.09
N LYS A 15 -15.12 5.54 -0.86
CA LYS A 15 -15.86 4.38 -1.38
C LYS A 15 -15.03 3.50 -2.33
N GLN A 16 -13.93 4.02 -2.86
CA GLN A 16 -13.01 3.27 -3.71
C GLN A 16 -12.00 2.43 -2.92
N ILE A 17 -11.83 2.68 -1.62
CA ILE A 17 -10.97 1.86 -0.75
C ILE A 17 -11.69 0.53 -0.52
N LYS A 18 -11.19 -0.53 -1.15
CA LYS A 18 -11.82 -1.85 -1.09
C LYS A 18 -10.87 -2.96 -1.50
N PHE A 19 -11.21 -4.17 -1.06
CA PHE A 19 -10.63 -5.41 -1.54
C PHE A 19 -11.76 -6.33 -2.03
N ASP A 20 -11.69 -6.78 -3.28
CA ASP A 20 -12.72 -7.65 -3.88
C ASP A 20 -12.31 -9.13 -3.97
N GLY A 21 -11.19 -9.50 -3.34
CA GLY A 21 -10.61 -10.85 -3.42
C GLY A 21 -9.56 -11.00 -4.52
N HIS A 22 -9.57 -10.12 -5.54
CA HIS A 22 -8.62 -10.14 -6.65
C HIS A 22 -7.76 -8.87 -6.71
N CYS A 23 -8.37 -7.71 -6.50
CA CYS A 23 -7.74 -6.39 -6.50
C CYS A 23 -7.94 -5.69 -5.16
N ILE A 24 -6.87 -5.07 -4.69
CA ILE A 24 -6.87 -4.17 -3.53
C ILE A 24 -6.69 -2.73 -4.04
N THR A 25 -7.55 -1.83 -3.58
CA THR A 25 -7.47 -0.39 -3.87
C THR A 25 -7.33 0.39 -2.57
N GLN A 26 -6.40 1.34 -2.55
CA GLN A 26 -6.13 2.21 -1.41
C GLN A 26 -5.83 3.63 -1.87
N ILE A 27 -6.15 4.60 -1.03
CA ILE A 27 -5.87 6.02 -1.27
C ILE A 27 -4.76 6.43 -0.31
N VAL A 28 -3.69 7.00 -0.85
CA VAL A 28 -2.55 7.49 -0.08
C VAL A 28 -2.26 8.95 -0.38
N LYS A 29 -1.84 9.69 0.66
CA LYS A 29 -1.40 11.08 0.52
C LYS A 29 -0.08 11.19 -0.24
N ASN A 30 0.87 10.31 0.09
CA ASN A 30 2.21 10.30 -0.50
C ASN A 30 2.40 9.02 -1.30
N LEU A 31 2.87 9.14 -2.54
CA LEU A 31 3.17 8.00 -3.37
C LEU A 31 4.45 7.31 -2.87
N PRO A 32 4.41 6.03 -2.46
CA PRO A 32 5.62 5.28 -2.11
C PRO A 32 6.49 5.03 -3.34
N SER A 33 7.76 4.67 -3.12
CA SER A 33 8.64 4.28 -4.22
C SER A 33 8.12 3.03 -4.93
N ASN A 34 8.49 2.86 -6.19
CA ASN A 34 8.10 1.69 -6.99
C ASN A 34 8.52 0.37 -6.33
N ALA A 35 9.67 0.32 -5.64
CA ALA A 35 10.10 -0.89 -4.95
C ALA A 35 9.16 -1.23 -3.78
N VAL A 36 8.86 -0.25 -2.93
CA VAL A 36 7.98 -0.42 -1.77
C VAL A 36 6.59 -0.81 -2.25
N LEU A 37 6.08 -0.14 -3.28
CA LEU A 37 4.77 -0.42 -3.87
C LEU A 37 4.66 -1.86 -4.36
N ARG A 38 5.64 -2.32 -5.15
CA ARG A 38 5.66 -3.69 -5.69
C ARG A 38 5.78 -4.73 -4.58
N GLN A 39 6.65 -4.50 -3.59
CA GLN A 39 6.81 -5.40 -2.47
C GLN A 39 5.53 -5.45 -1.61
N ALA A 40 4.88 -4.32 -1.37
CA ALA A 40 3.62 -4.25 -0.64
C ALA A 40 2.51 -5.03 -1.36
N CYS A 41 2.34 -4.85 -2.68
CA CYS A 41 1.37 -5.65 -3.45
C CYS A 41 1.69 -7.15 -3.34
N TYR A 42 2.97 -7.54 -3.53
CA TYR A 42 3.39 -8.94 -3.46
C TYR A 42 3.10 -9.55 -2.09
N ILE A 43 3.59 -8.91 -1.02
CA ILE A 43 3.38 -9.36 0.36
C ILE A 43 1.90 -9.51 0.64
N PHE A 44 1.10 -8.47 0.33
CA PHE A 44 -0.34 -8.48 0.57
C PHE A 44 -0.99 -9.75 0.01
N PHE A 45 -0.80 -10.07 -1.26
CA PHE A 45 -1.44 -11.25 -1.87
C PHE A 45 -0.92 -12.58 -1.33
N GLN A 46 0.31 -12.64 -0.82
CA GLN A 46 0.86 -13.84 -0.19
C GLN A 46 0.37 -14.06 1.24
N THR A 47 0.09 -12.98 2.00
CA THR A 47 -0.06 -13.07 3.46
C THR A 47 -1.37 -12.52 4.01
N TYR A 48 -2.22 -11.84 3.22
CA TYR A 48 -3.41 -11.15 3.76
C TYR A 48 -4.35 -12.06 4.56
N ARG A 49 -4.44 -13.35 4.21
CA ARG A 49 -5.27 -14.34 4.94
C ARG A 49 -4.71 -14.72 6.31
N LYS A 50 -3.41 -14.55 6.53
CA LYS A 50 -2.68 -14.90 7.75
C LYS A 50 -2.30 -13.68 8.59
N SER A 51 -2.46 -12.48 8.02
CA SER A 51 -2.11 -11.22 8.67
C SER A 51 -2.82 -11.03 10.01
N LYS A 52 -2.08 -10.45 10.97
CA LYS A 52 -2.64 -10.00 12.26
C LYS A 52 -3.67 -8.88 12.07
N ILE A 53 -3.54 -8.07 11.03
CA ILE A 53 -4.48 -7.00 10.69
C ILE A 53 -5.58 -7.60 9.82
N LYS A 54 -6.76 -7.82 10.43
CA LYS A 54 -7.89 -8.53 9.80
C LYS A 54 -8.51 -7.77 8.63
N ASP A 55 -8.52 -6.44 8.68
CA ASP A 55 -9.02 -5.61 7.59
C ASP A 55 -7.97 -5.56 6.47
N PRO A 56 -8.27 -6.12 5.28
CA PRO A 56 -7.31 -6.16 4.18
C PRO A 56 -6.89 -4.77 3.70
N THR A 57 -7.78 -3.78 3.77
CA THR A 57 -7.49 -2.42 3.32
C THR A 57 -6.54 -1.70 4.27
N LEU A 58 -6.74 -1.87 5.58
CA LEU A 58 -5.81 -1.36 6.60
C LEU A 58 -4.48 -2.11 6.58
N TYR A 59 -4.52 -3.43 6.34
CA TYR A 59 -3.30 -4.21 6.19
C TYR A 59 -2.48 -3.71 5.00
N PHE A 60 -3.12 -3.53 3.84
CA PHE A 60 -2.43 -3.02 2.67
C PHE A 60 -1.89 -1.60 2.89
N LEU A 61 -2.66 -0.72 3.56
CA LEU A 61 -2.18 0.61 3.92
C LEU A 61 -0.92 0.54 4.81
N SER A 62 -0.90 -0.39 5.78
CA SER A 62 0.26 -0.60 6.67
C SER A 62 1.52 -0.99 5.90
N LEU A 63 1.38 -1.78 4.82
CA LEU A 63 2.49 -2.20 3.96
C LEU A 63 2.99 -1.05 3.08
N LEU A 64 2.11 -0.18 2.60
CA LEU A 64 2.48 1.00 1.80
C LEU A 64 3.30 2.00 2.62
N TYR A 65 3.02 2.12 3.91
CA TYR A 65 3.75 2.98 4.85
C TYR A 65 4.89 2.26 5.59
N SER A 66 5.00 0.95 5.43
CA SER A 66 5.99 0.10 6.12
C SER A 66 5.99 0.23 7.65
N ASP A 67 4.79 0.35 8.23
CA ASP A 67 4.57 0.48 9.68
C ASP A 67 3.35 -0.35 10.10
N PHE A 68 3.48 -1.14 11.16
CA PHE A 68 2.41 -1.99 11.70
C PHE A 68 1.51 -1.26 12.70
N GLN A 69 1.91 -0.07 13.17
CA GLN A 69 1.11 0.74 14.08
C GLN A 69 0.02 1.49 13.31
N ILE A 70 -1.14 0.85 13.19
CA ILE A 70 -2.28 1.35 12.40
C ILE A 70 -2.67 2.80 12.75
N SER A 71 -2.63 3.18 14.03
CA SER A 71 -2.94 4.55 14.47
C SER A 71 -2.02 5.58 13.81
N LYS A 72 -0.71 5.32 13.78
CA LYS A 72 0.29 6.19 13.13
C LYS A 72 0.10 6.22 11.62
N VAL A 73 -0.17 5.06 11.02
CA VAL A 73 -0.40 4.96 9.57
C VAL A 73 -1.61 5.79 9.15
N ILE A 74 -2.71 5.72 9.90
CA ILE A 74 -3.91 6.53 9.65
C ILE A 74 -3.60 8.02 9.83
N GLU A 75 -2.82 8.38 10.85
CA GLU A 75 -2.41 9.77 11.08
C GLU A 75 -1.54 10.32 9.93
N TYR A 76 -0.53 9.56 9.50
CA TYR A 76 0.32 9.93 8.36
C TYR A 76 -0.44 9.96 7.03
N ASN A 77 -1.50 9.16 6.91
CA ASN A 77 -2.38 9.16 5.75
C ASN A 77 -3.63 10.04 5.93
N LYS A 78 -3.64 10.97 6.89
CA LYS A 78 -4.80 11.84 7.08
C LYS A 78 -5.07 12.67 5.80
N LEU A 79 -6.23 12.43 5.21
CA LEU A 79 -6.69 13.06 3.98
C LEU A 79 -7.62 14.22 4.31
N ASN A 80 -7.40 15.38 3.69
CA ASN A 80 -8.31 16.51 3.78
C ASN A 80 -8.90 16.79 2.39
N GLU A 81 -10.14 17.28 2.37
CA GLU A 81 -10.79 17.66 1.12
C GLU A 81 -9.96 18.69 0.36
N GLY A 82 -9.75 18.47 -0.93
CA GLY A 82 -8.87 19.29 -1.76
C GLY A 82 -7.39 18.86 -1.79
N ASP A 83 -6.95 17.91 -0.96
CA ASP A 83 -5.57 17.39 -1.00
C ASP A 83 -5.30 16.66 -2.33
N ASN A 84 -4.09 16.79 -2.90
CA ASN A 84 -3.65 15.91 -3.97
C ASN A 84 -3.30 14.53 -3.39
N VAL A 85 -3.94 13.48 -3.90
CA VAL A 85 -3.78 12.11 -3.42
C VAL A 85 -3.54 11.14 -4.57
N TYR A 86 -3.13 9.92 -4.22
CA TYR A 86 -2.89 8.83 -5.15
C TYR A 86 -3.81 7.67 -4.83
N ILE A 87 -4.57 7.23 -5.82
CA ILE A 87 -5.33 5.99 -5.77
C ILE A 87 -4.43 4.90 -6.35
N ILE A 88 -4.13 3.90 -5.52
CA ILE A 88 -3.29 2.77 -5.84
C ILE A 88 -4.18 1.55 -5.93
N THR A 89 -4.13 0.85 -7.06
CA THR A 89 -4.79 -0.44 -7.25
C THR A 89 -3.75 -1.50 -7.60
N CYS A 90 -3.64 -2.56 -6.77
CA CYS A 90 -2.88 -3.76 -7.11
C CYS A 90 -3.86 -4.91 -7.37
N CYS A 91 -3.69 -5.62 -8.48
CA CYS A 91 -4.43 -6.85 -8.76
C CYS A 91 -3.50 -8.07 -8.74
N ASN A 92 -4.03 -9.20 -8.29
CA ASN A 92 -3.35 -10.49 -8.20
C ASN A 92 -3.09 -11.08 -9.59
N GLU A 93 -2.17 -10.46 -10.30
CA GLU A 93 -1.62 -10.97 -11.54
C GLU A 93 -0.12 -11.13 -11.35
N VAL A 94 0.48 -12.06 -12.11
CA VAL A 94 1.91 -12.39 -12.05
C VAL A 94 2.74 -11.11 -12.03
N THR A 95 3.37 -10.84 -10.88
CA THR A 95 4.22 -9.66 -10.67
C THR A 95 5.30 -9.65 -11.75
N SER A 96 5.38 -8.56 -12.53
CA SER A 96 6.41 -8.46 -13.56
C SER A 96 7.79 -8.54 -12.92
N ARG A 97 8.69 -9.34 -13.52
CA ARG A 97 10.06 -9.59 -13.06
C ARG A 97 11.01 -8.44 -13.40
N ASP A 98 10.51 -7.22 -13.52
CA ASP A 98 11.35 -6.06 -13.84
C ASP A 98 12.39 -5.86 -12.74
N VAL A 99 13.62 -5.56 -13.13
CA VAL A 99 14.69 -5.26 -12.17
C VAL A 99 14.34 -3.97 -11.44
N ILE A 100 14.15 -4.07 -10.13
CA ILE A 100 13.88 -2.92 -9.27
C ILE A 100 15.21 -2.40 -8.73
N SER A 101 15.55 -1.15 -9.05
CA SER A 101 16.68 -0.45 -8.42
C SER A 101 16.22 0.18 -7.09
N ILE A 102 16.91 -0.13 -5.99
CA ILE A 102 16.75 0.57 -4.72
C ILE A 102 17.57 1.86 -4.77
N LEU A 103 16.90 3.00 -4.68
CA LEU A 103 17.47 4.33 -4.91
C LEU A 103 17.93 5.01 -3.61
N SER A 104 17.51 4.53 -2.43
CA SER A 104 17.88 5.16 -1.16
C SER A 104 17.95 4.19 0.03
N ASN A 105 18.68 4.61 1.08
CA ASN A 105 18.69 3.91 2.37
C ASN A 105 17.31 3.88 3.04
N ASN A 106 16.52 4.97 2.91
CA ASN A 106 15.16 4.99 3.46
C ASN A 106 14.27 3.94 2.79
N GLU A 107 14.34 3.84 1.46
CA GLU A 107 13.64 2.80 0.71
C GLU A 107 14.06 1.40 1.15
N ARG A 108 15.37 1.16 1.33
CA ARG A 108 15.88 -0.10 1.87
C ARG A 108 15.26 -0.41 3.25
N LEU A 109 15.22 0.56 4.15
CA LEU A 109 14.63 0.40 5.49
C LEU A 109 13.14 0.07 5.42
N MET A 110 12.38 0.74 4.55
CA MET A 110 10.97 0.45 4.32
C MET A 110 10.75 -0.99 3.84
N LEU A 111 11.54 -1.42 2.84
CA LEU A 111 11.49 -2.78 2.32
C LEU A 111 11.82 -3.84 3.38
N THR A 112 12.81 -3.57 4.24
CA THR A 112 13.18 -4.44 5.36
C THR A 112 12.06 -4.52 6.40
N ARG A 113 11.46 -3.38 6.79
CA ARG A 113 10.35 -3.35 7.74
C ARG A 113 9.16 -4.15 7.24
N ASN A 114 8.79 -3.98 5.97
CA ASN A 114 7.72 -4.77 5.35
C ASN A 114 8.01 -6.27 5.46
N ALA A 115 9.21 -6.71 5.06
CA ALA A 115 9.60 -8.12 5.13
C ALA A 115 9.51 -8.70 6.55
N ILE A 116 9.97 -7.95 7.56
CA ILE A 116 9.89 -8.37 8.98
C ILE A 116 8.44 -8.42 9.45
N ASN A 117 7.67 -7.37 9.18
CA ASN A 117 6.30 -7.25 9.67
C ASN A 117 5.33 -8.24 9.00
N SER A 118 5.69 -8.76 7.83
CA SER A 118 4.92 -9.75 7.10
C SER A 118 5.32 -11.21 7.33
N ALA A 119 6.34 -11.48 8.14
CA ALA A 119 6.94 -12.81 8.27
C ALA A 119 6.11 -13.84 9.06
N PHE A 120 4.82 -13.56 9.34
CA PHE A 120 4.01 -14.35 10.29
C PHE A 120 2.58 -14.51 9.81
#